data_AF-A0A969H8M5-F1
#
_entry.id   AF-A0A969H8M5-F1
#
_cell.length_a   1.000
_cell.length_b   1.000
_cell.length_c   1.000
_cell.angle_alpha   90.00
_cell.angle_beta   90.00
_cell.angle_gamma   90.00
#
_symmetry.space_group_name_H-M   'P 1'
#
loop_
_entity.id
_entity.type
_entity.pdbx_description
1 polymer ?
#
loop_
_entity_poly.entity_id
_entity_poly.type
_entity_poly.pdbx_seq_one_letter_code
_entity_poly.pdbx_strand_id
1 'polypeptide(L)'
;MDKAPAPFVSRSLIFLAGSVLVFVLLQFGFTALLWNWLFLTQTLAYPWQLLGLAGLCLAILAGASVWIDEQLARLPAFAGIVLLVILSSYPYLSPQFIHLEPEFLTGPQVLLGQKQVAIISHSFSTTINGNTAGLTEGPVSIPLASHGPLQANDVLQLNVTWQPLQPLNENWKIFVHLVDPAGRVLAQFDGQPLEGTYPTSRWIPGELVKDTYPLMLPPDASPGPYHVFVGLYNEASGLRLPVPGDSEGKVVLNVE
;
A
#
# COMPACT_ATOMS: atom_id res chain seq x y z
N MET A 1 46.25 -17.99 -27.20
CA MET A 1 45.94 -18.01 -28.64
C MET A 1 44.46 -17.73 -28.74
N ASP A 2 44.08 -16.45 -28.85
CA ASP A 2 42.68 -16.02 -28.79
C ASP A 2 41.92 -16.57 -29.99
N LYS A 3 41.10 -17.60 -29.75
CA LYS A 3 40.14 -18.06 -30.76
C LYS A 3 39.00 -17.04 -30.79
N ALA A 4 39.03 -16.15 -31.77
CA ALA A 4 37.86 -15.34 -32.09
C ALA A 4 36.63 -16.26 -32.24
N PRO A 5 35.48 -15.94 -31.61
CA PRO A 5 34.30 -16.78 -31.67
C PRO A 5 33.85 -16.90 -33.14
N ALA A 6 33.43 -18.10 -33.54
CA ALA A 6 32.92 -18.33 -34.89
C ALA A 6 31.80 -17.31 -35.21
N PRO A 7 31.71 -16.81 -36.44
CA PRO A 7 30.80 -15.70 -36.80
C PRO A 7 29.32 -15.98 -36.48
N PHE A 8 28.92 -17.25 -36.44
CA PHE A 8 27.59 -17.69 -36.03
C PHE A 8 27.30 -17.45 -34.54
N VAL A 9 28.28 -17.71 -33.66
CA VAL A 9 28.14 -17.55 -32.21
C VAL A 9 28.02 -16.07 -31.86
N SER A 10 28.84 -15.22 -32.48
CA SER A 10 28.79 -13.76 -32.29
C SER A 10 27.43 -13.16 -32.66
N ARG A 11 26.84 -13.56 -33.79
CA ARG A 11 25.51 -13.11 -34.22
C ARG A 11 24.41 -13.51 -33.25
N SER A 12 24.48 -14.72 -32.70
CA SER A 12 23.49 -15.25 -31.76
C SER A 12 23.52 -14.50 -30.43
N LEU A 13 24.71 -14.13 -29.94
CA LEU A 13 24.87 -13.34 -28.71
C LEU A 13 24.33 -11.92 -28.87
N ILE A 14 24.59 -11.29 -30.02
CA ILE A 14 24.05 -9.95 -30.33
C ILE A 14 22.52 -9.98 -30.38
N PHE A 15 21.93 -11.03 -30.98
CA PHE A 15 20.48 -11.20 -31.02
C PHE A 15 19.86 -11.36 -29.63
N LEU A 16 20.48 -12.15 -28.76
CA LEU A 16 20.03 -12.35 -27.38
C LEU A 16 20.12 -11.04 -26.57
N ALA A 17 21.23 -10.30 -26.70
CA ALA A 17 21.38 -9.01 -26.03
C ALA A 17 20.34 -7.98 -26.51
N GLY A 18 20.09 -7.93 -27.82
CA GLY A 18 19.03 -7.11 -28.39
C GLY A 18 17.64 -7.49 -27.89
N SER A 19 17.37 -8.79 -27.73
CA SER A 19 16.09 -9.30 -27.22
C SER A 19 15.85 -8.87 -25.76
N VAL A 20 16.88 -8.93 -24.90
CA VAL A 20 16.81 -8.42 -23.52
C VAL A 20 16.45 -6.94 -23.51
N LEU A 21 17.13 -6.13 -24.35
CA LEU A 21 16.86 -4.69 -24.44
C LEU A 21 15.41 -4.42 -24.86
N VAL A 22 14.89 -5.16 -25.85
CA VAL A 22 13.49 -5.04 -26.29
C VAL A 22 12.52 -5.36 -25.14
N PHE A 23 12.72 -6.47 -24.42
CA PHE A 23 11.85 -6.83 -23.29
C PHE A 23 11.87 -5.82 -22.15
N VAL A 24 13.02 -5.19 -21.89
CA VAL A 24 13.17 -4.12 -20.90
C VAL A 24 12.47 -2.85 -21.37
N LEU A 25 12.64 -2.45 -22.63
CA LEU A 25 11.97 -1.27 -23.19
C LEU A 25 10.44 -1.40 -23.16
N LEU A 26 9.92 -2.61 -23.39
CA LEU A 26 8.48 -2.92 -23.31
C LEU A 26 7.88 -2.75 -21.90
N GLN A 27 8.69 -2.57 -20.85
CA GLN A 27 8.21 -2.29 -19.50
C GLN A 27 7.83 -0.81 -19.29
N PHE A 28 8.33 0.09 -20.14
CA PHE A 28 8.16 1.52 -19.93
C PHE A 28 6.86 2.03 -20.55
N GLY A 29 6.26 3.04 -19.90
CA GLY A 29 4.96 3.60 -20.29
C GLY A 29 4.89 4.14 -21.73
N PHE A 30 6.01 4.58 -22.33
CA PHE A 30 6.02 5.04 -23.72
C PHE A 30 5.72 3.92 -24.73
N THR A 31 5.84 2.64 -24.34
CA THR A 31 5.49 1.51 -25.20
C THR A 31 4.01 1.13 -25.16
N ALA A 32 3.19 1.75 -24.31
CA ALA A 32 1.77 1.40 -24.15
C ALA A 32 0.97 1.43 -25.47
N LEU A 33 1.30 2.34 -26.39
CA LEU A 33 0.68 2.40 -27.72
C LEU A 33 0.97 1.14 -28.54
N LEU A 34 2.20 0.62 -28.46
CA LEU A 34 2.62 -0.62 -29.12
C LEU A 34 1.92 -1.84 -28.51
N TRP A 35 1.73 -1.86 -27.19
CA TRP A 35 1.02 -2.93 -26.47
C TRP A 35 -0.43 -3.06 -26.92
N ASN A 36 -1.12 -1.94 -27.10
CA ASN A 36 -2.49 -1.93 -27.61
C ASN A 36 -2.54 -2.38 -29.07
N TRP A 37 -1.58 -1.96 -29.90
CA TRP A 37 -1.52 -2.35 -31.30
C TRP A 37 -1.24 -3.85 -31.50
N LEU A 38 -0.39 -4.43 -30.65
CA LEU A 38 -0.05 -5.86 -30.65
C LEU A 38 -1.05 -6.73 -29.86
N PHE A 39 -2.13 -6.14 -29.33
CA PHE A 39 -3.13 -6.82 -28.48
C PHE A 39 -2.56 -7.53 -27.24
N LEU A 40 -1.36 -7.15 -26.81
CA LEU A 40 -0.68 -7.79 -25.68
C LEU A 40 -1.43 -7.57 -24.36
N THR A 41 -2.22 -6.51 -24.26
CA THR A 41 -3.09 -6.21 -23.11
C THR A 41 -4.23 -7.22 -22.92
N GLN A 42 -4.55 -8.02 -23.95
CA GLN A 42 -5.56 -9.08 -23.85
C GLN A 42 -4.95 -10.42 -23.39
N THR A 43 -3.66 -10.63 -23.64
CA THR A 43 -2.97 -11.90 -23.37
C THR A 43 -2.12 -11.88 -22.11
N LEU A 44 -1.52 -10.72 -21.80
CA LEU A 44 -0.67 -10.52 -20.62
C LEU A 44 -1.40 -9.58 -19.67
N ALA A 45 -1.63 -10.06 -18.45
CA ALA A 45 -2.27 -9.25 -17.41
C ALA A 45 -1.37 -8.07 -17.01
N TYR A 46 -0.04 -8.26 -17.09
CA TYR A 46 0.91 -7.25 -16.63
C TYR A 46 2.22 -7.25 -17.45
N PRO A 47 2.82 -6.06 -17.68
CA PRO A 47 4.06 -5.93 -18.47
C PRO A 47 5.24 -6.76 -17.96
N TRP A 48 5.38 -6.88 -16.64
CA TRP A 48 6.51 -7.56 -15.99
C TRP A 48 6.57 -9.07 -16.29
N GLN A 49 5.51 -9.67 -16.81
CA GLN A 49 5.52 -11.07 -17.23
C GLN A 49 6.56 -11.35 -18.34
N LEU A 50 6.91 -10.34 -19.15
CA LEU A 50 7.97 -10.46 -20.16
C LEU A 50 9.38 -10.53 -19.55
N LEU A 51 9.57 -10.15 -18.29
CA LEU A 51 10.87 -10.25 -17.62
C LEU A 51 11.34 -11.70 -17.46
N GLY A 52 10.42 -12.67 -17.41
CA GLY A 52 10.77 -14.09 -17.42
C GLY A 52 11.51 -14.52 -18.70
N LEU A 53 11.06 -14.01 -19.86
CA LEU A 53 11.71 -14.26 -21.15
C LEU A 53 13.06 -13.54 -21.27
N ALA A 54 13.15 -12.32 -20.72
CA ALA A 54 14.42 -11.59 -20.60
C ALA A 54 15.43 -12.35 -19.72
N GLY A 55 14.97 -12.94 -18.61
CA GLY A 55 15.78 -13.75 -17.71
C GLY A 55 16.39 -14.97 -18.39
N LEU A 56 15.63 -15.65 -19.26
CA LEU A 56 16.14 -16.79 -20.05
C LEU A 56 17.25 -16.36 -21.01
N CYS A 57 17.08 -15.22 -21.69
CA CYS A 57 18.12 -14.68 -22.58
C CYS A 57 19.39 -14.30 -21.80
N LEU A 58 19.25 -13.67 -20.64
CA LEU A 58 20.36 -13.33 -19.74
C LEU A 58 21.09 -14.56 -19.23
N ALA A 59 20.38 -15.65 -18.89
CA ALA A 59 20.99 -16.89 -18.45
C ALA A 59 21.89 -17.52 -19.55
N ILE A 60 21.43 -17.51 -20.80
CA ILE A 60 22.22 -18.00 -21.94
C ILE A 60 23.45 -17.11 -22.18
N LEU A 61 23.29 -15.78 -22.10
CA LEU A 61 24.41 -14.83 -22.22
C LEU A 61 25.44 -15.01 -21.09
N ALA A 62 24.99 -15.26 -19.87
CA ALA A 62 25.86 -15.54 -18.72
C ALA A 62 26.60 -16.88 -18.87
N GLY A 63 25.96 -17.91 -19.42
CA GLY A 63 26.64 -19.16 -19.77
C GLY A 63 27.68 -18.97 -20.87
N ALA A 64 27.37 -18.14 -21.87
CA ALA A 64 28.28 -17.85 -22.97
C ALA A 64 29.47 -16.98 -22.55
N SER A 65 29.33 -16.09 -21.57
CA SER A 65 30.45 -15.28 -21.07
C SER A 65 31.52 -16.13 -20.37
N VAL A 66 31.12 -17.19 -19.66
CA VAL A 66 32.04 -18.19 -19.08
C VAL A 66 32.78 -18.98 -20.16
N TRP A 67 32.17 -19.17 -21.33
CA TRP A 67 32.81 -19.86 -22.47
C TRP A 67 33.79 -18.96 -23.25
N ILE A 68 33.53 -17.65 -23.31
CA ILE A 68 34.37 -16.69 -24.03
C ILE A 68 35.62 -16.33 -23.22
N ASP A 69 35.50 -16.22 -21.89
CA ASP A 69 36.62 -15.84 -21.02
C ASP A 69 37.06 -17.02 -20.13
N GLU A 70 38.23 -17.56 -20.44
CA GLU A 70 38.84 -18.67 -19.70
C GLU A 70 39.18 -18.30 -18.24
N GLN A 71 39.28 -17.01 -17.90
CA GLN A 71 39.44 -16.55 -16.52
C GLN A 71 38.16 -16.73 -15.71
N LEU A 72 36.98 -16.55 -16.32
CA LEU A 72 35.68 -16.79 -15.68
C LEU A 72 35.40 -18.27 -15.46
N ALA A 73 35.98 -19.15 -16.30
CA ALA A 73 35.88 -20.60 -16.16
C ALA A 73 36.74 -21.17 -15.01
N ARG A 74 37.61 -20.36 -14.38
CA ARG A 74 38.40 -20.80 -13.23
C ARG A 74 37.51 -20.96 -12.00
N LEU A 75 37.75 -22.02 -11.22
CA LEU A 75 37.04 -22.33 -9.96
C LEU A 75 36.74 -21.11 -9.06
N PRO A 76 37.69 -20.19 -8.77
CA PRO A 76 37.40 -19.04 -7.91
C PRO A 76 36.41 -18.05 -8.54
N ALA A 77 36.48 -17.80 -9.84
CA ALA A 77 35.55 -16.90 -10.53
C ALA A 77 34.16 -17.52 -10.62
N PHE A 78 34.10 -18.81 -10.94
CA PHE A 78 32.85 -19.56 -10.95
C PHE A 78 32.19 -19.61 -9.55
N ALA A 79 32.97 -19.87 -8.50
CA ALA A 79 32.50 -19.82 -7.12
C ALA A 79 32.00 -18.41 -6.73
N GLY A 80 32.68 -17.37 -7.20
CA GLY A 80 32.24 -15.97 -7.02
C GLY A 80 30.90 -15.68 -7.69
N ILE A 81 30.69 -16.16 -8.92
CA ILE A 81 29.41 -16.01 -9.65
C ILE A 81 28.28 -16.75 -8.91
N VAL A 82 28.51 -17.99 -8.51
CA VAL A 82 27.53 -18.78 -7.74
C VAL A 82 27.20 -18.09 -6.42
N LEU A 83 28.20 -17.58 -5.71
CA LEU A 83 28.01 -16.83 -4.47
C LEU A 83 27.20 -15.54 -4.71
N LEU A 84 27.46 -14.82 -5.80
CA LEU A 84 26.73 -13.60 -6.15
C LEU A 84 25.27 -13.90 -6.49
N VAL A 85 24.98 -15.01 -7.19
CA VAL A 85 23.61 -15.48 -7.43
C VAL A 85 22.91 -15.82 -6.11
N ILE A 86 23.58 -16.54 -5.20
CA ILE A 86 23.05 -16.87 -3.87
C ILE A 86 22.77 -15.59 -3.06
N LEU A 87 23.73 -14.65 -3.03
CA LEU A 87 23.60 -13.38 -2.29
C LEU A 87 22.53 -12.46 -2.90
N SER A 88 22.41 -12.39 -4.22
CA SER A 88 21.35 -11.61 -4.89
C SER A 88 19.97 -12.24 -4.73
N SER A 89 19.91 -13.57 -4.56
CA SER A 89 18.67 -14.29 -4.24
C SER A 89 18.33 -14.25 -2.76
N TYR A 90 19.27 -13.90 -1.88
CA TYR A 90 19.08 -13.90 -0.43
C TYR A 90 17.88 -13.05 0.04
N PRO A 91 17.62 -11.84 -0.47
CA PRO A 91 16.43 -11.06 -0.09
C PRO A 91 15.10 -11.73 -0.46
N TYR A 92 15.11 -12.65 -1.43
CA TYR A 92 13.94 -13.42 -1.84
C TYR A 92 13.81 -14.74 -1.07
N LEU A 93 14.94 -15.27 -0.58
CA LEU A 93 14.99 -16.48 0.24
C LEU A 93 14.83 -16.19 1.74
N SER A 94 15.10 -14.96 2.18
CA SER A 94 14.77 -14.54 3.53
C SER A 94 13.27 -14.68 3.69
N PRO A 95 12.78 -15.46 4.66
CA PRO A 95 11.37 -15.49 4.97
C PRO A 95 10.96 -14.04 5.23
N GLN A 96 10.11 -13.48 4.37
CA GLN A 96 9.36 -12.31 4.75
C GLN A 96 8.40 -12.81 5.82
N PHE A 97 8.88 -12.80 7.07
CA PHE A 97 7.99 -12.97 8.19
C PHE A 97 6.96 -11.88 8.02
N ILE A 98 5.72 -12.29 7.80
CA ILE A 98 4.59 -11.36 7.86
C ILE A 98 4.73 -10.72 9.23
N HIS A 99 5.14 -9.45 9.27
CA HIS A 99 5.00 -8.66 10.48
C HIS A 99 3.50 -8.52 10.67
N LEU A 100 2.93 -9.48 11.38
CA LEU A 100 1.59 -9.37 11.90
C LEU A 100 1.73 -8.32 12.99
N GLU A 101 1.41 -7.06 12.69
CA GLU A 101 1.25 -6.08 13.76
C GLU A 101 0.34 -6.71 14.84
N PRO A 102 0.70 -6.60 16.14
CA PRO A 102 -0.03 -7.29 17.21
C PRO A 102 -1.53 -7.00 17.24
N GLU A 103 -1.94 -5.82 16.75
CA GLU A 103 -3.34 -5.43 16.56
C GLU A 103 -4.15 -6.40 15.70
N PHE A 104 -3.51 -7.13 14.77
CA PHE A 104 -4.15 -8.14 13.93
C PHE A 104 -4.39 -9.48 14.65
N LEU A 105 -3.75 -9.71 15.80
CA LEU A 105 -3.86 -10.95 16.57
C LEU A 105 -5.01 -10.92 17.59
N THR A 106 -5.48 -9.72 17.95
CA THR A 106 -6.58 -9.51 18.90
C THR A 106 -7.98 -9.67 18.29
N GLY A 107 -8.08 -9.86 16.97
CA GLY A 107 -9.36 -9.91 16.25
C GLY A 107 -9.95 -8.51 16.00
N PRO A 108 -11.11 -8.43 15.33
CA PRO A 108 -11.73 -7.16 14.99
C PRO A 108 -12.13 -6.40 16.25
N GLN A 109 -11.71 -5.14 16.37
CA GLN A 109 -12.05 -4.29 17.51
C GLN A 109 -13.55 -3.95 17.48
N VAL A 110 -14.09 -3.67 16.29
CA VAL A 110 -15.50 -3.32 16.11
C VAL A 110 -16.04 -3.94 14.82
N LEU A 111 -17.26 -4.49 14.90
CA LEU A 111 -17.97 -5.06 13.77
C LEU A 111 -19.16 -4.18 13.40
N LEU A 112 -19.29 -3.86 12.11
CA LEU A 112 -20.37 -3.09 11.54
C LEU A 112 -21.22 -3.98 10.62
N GLY A 113 -22.51 -3.69 10.58
CA GLY A 113 -23.53 -4.52 9.96
C GLY A 113 -23.72 -5.85 10.69
N GLN A 114 -24.32 -6.81 9.99
CA GLN A 114 -24.31 -8.21 10.40
C GLN A 114 -22.95 -8.88 10.10
N LYS A 115 -21.86 -8.28 10.61
CA LYS A 115 -20.46 -8.65 10.32
C LYS A 115 -20.11 -8.46 8.83
N GLN A 116 -20.47 -7.33 8.26
CA GLN A 116 -20.14 -7.00 6.88
C GLN A 116 -18.77 -6.33 6.77
N VAL A 117 -18.44 -5.48 7.74
CA VAL A 117 -17.17 -4.75 7.81
C VAL A 117 -16.66 -4.77 9.23
N ALA A 118 -15.34 -4.86 9.39
CA ALA A 118 -14.66 -4.71 10.66
C ALA A 118 -13.74 -3.51 10.64
N ILE A 119 -13.63 -2.83 11.78
CA ILE A 119 -12.48 -1.99 12.11
C ILE A 119 -11.48 -2.89 12.83
N ILE A 120 -10.32 -3.08 12.23
CA ILE A 120 -9.28 -3.96 12.75
C ILE A 120 -8.33 -3.21 13.67
N SER A 121 -7.96 -2.00 13.27
CA SER A 121 -7.20 -1.09 14.10
C SER A 121 -7.64 0.35 13.85
N HIS A 122 -7.47 1.18 14.87
CA HIS A 122 -7.56 2.62 14.76
C HIS A 122 -6.46 3.27 15.60
N SER A 123 -5.96 4.41 15.16
CA SER A 123 -5.01 5.21 15.92
C SER A 123 -5.22 6.69 15.68
N PHE A 124 -4.88 7.48 16.69
CA PHE A 124 -4.93 8.93 16.62
C PHE A 124 -3.52 9.50 16.53
N SER A 125 -3.30 10.32 15.51
CA SER A 125 -2.11 11.15 15.38
C SER A 125 -2.51 12.62 15.27
N THR A 126 -1.60 13.52 15.57
CA THR A 126 -1.79 14.95 15.33
C THR A 126 -0.60 15.50 14.57
N THR A 127 -0.87 16.48 13.72
CA THR A 127 0.18 17.18 12.99
C THR A 127 0.65 18.39 13.78
N ILE A 128 1.92 18.37 14.18
CA ILE A 128 2.58 19.54 14.75
C ILE A 128 3.23 20.32 13.61
N ASN A 129 2.95 21.62 13.54
CA ASN A 129 3.67 22.52 12.64
C ASN A 129 5.15 22.55 13.04
N GLY A 130 6.05 22.27 12.10
CA GLY A 130 7.51 22.19 12.37
C GLY A 130 8.08 23.43 13.07
N ASN A 131 7.48 24.60 12.82
CA ASN A 131 7.86 25.88 13.46
C ASN A 131 7.64 25.88 14.98
N THR A 132 6.65 25.14 15.48
CA THR A 132 6.30 25.07 16.92
C THR A 132 7.16 24.04 17.66
N ALA A 133 7.64 23.02 16.95
CA ALA A 133 8.41 21.91 17.52
C ALA A 133 9.93 22.02 17.32
N GLY A 134 10.41 23.14 16.75
CA GLY A 134 11.83 23.32 16.41
C GLY A 134 12.32 22.38 15.31
N LEU A 135 11.41 21.83 14.50
CA LEU A 135 11.72 20.89 13.42
C LEU A 135 11.93 21.68 12.12
N THR A 136 13.08 21.46 11.49
CA THR A 136 13.45 22.10 10.21
C THR A 136 12.72 21.49 9.00
N GLU A 137 12.02 20.38 9.18
CA GLU A 137 11.36 19.62 8.11
C GLU A 137 9.85 19.53 8.35
N GLY A 138 9.11 20.51 7.83
CA GLY A 138 7.68 20.41 7.56
C GLY A 138 6.75 20.02 8.74
N PRO A 139 5.47 19.75 8.44
CA PRO A 139 4.55 19.18 9.42
C PRO A 139 4.91 17.73 9.72
N VAL A 140 5.08 17.38 11.00
CA VAL A 140 5.36 16.00 11.45
C VAL A 140 4.12 15.45 12.15
N SER A 141 3.74 14.22 11.78
CA SER A 141 2.65 13.50 12.46
C SER A 141 3.21 12.76 13.66
N ILE A 142 2.72 13.09 14.85
CA ILE A 142 3.10 12.42 16.10
C ILE A 142 1.89 11.67 16.68
N PRO A 143 2.11 10.56 17.42
CA PRO A 143 1.03 9.92 18.16
C PRO A 143 0.36 10.92 19.11
N LEU A 144 -0.98 10.91 19.18
CA LEU A 144 -1.71 11.88 19.99
C LEU A 144 -1.31 11.84 21.47
N ALA A 145 -1.06 10.64 22.01
CA ALA A 145 -0.59 10.43 23.37
C ALA A 145 0.70 11.21 23.72
N SER A 146 1.52 11.57 22.71
CA SER A 146 2.73 12.37 22.88
C SER A 146 2.50 13.88 22.79
N HIS A 147 1.37 14.33 22.25
CA HIS A 147 1.01 15.74 22.11
C HIS A 147 0.34 16.30 23.38
N GLY A 148 -0.38 15.45 24.12
CA GLY A 148 -1.23 15.87 25.23
C GLY A 148 -2.63 16.30 24.75
N PRO A 149 -3.39 17.06 25.57
CA PRO A 149 -4.76 17.41 25.24
C PRO A 149 -4.85 18.26 23.97
N LEU A 150 -5.78 17.90 23.09
CA LEU A 150 -6.05 18.62 21.85
C LEU A 150 -6.49 20.07 22.11
N GLN A 151 -5.97 20.98 21.30
CA GLN A 151 -6.21 22.42 21.37
C GLN A 151 -6.90 22.93 20.10
N ALA A 152 -7.41 24.16 20.18
CA ALA A 152 -8.00 24.85 19.05
C ALA A 152 -7.00 24.96 17.88
N ASN A 153 -7.48 24.70 16.66
CA ASN A 153 -6.71 24.64 15.41
C ASN A 153 -5.78 23.42 15.26
N ASP A 154 -5.75 22.48 16.19
CA ASP A 154 -5.07 21.20 15.97
C ASP A 154 -5.76 20.41 14.85
N VAL A 155 -4.97 19.59 14.15
CA VAL A 155 -5.49 18.63 13.18
C VAL A 155 -5.35 17.23 13.77
N LEU A 156 -6.47 16.70 14.27
CA LEU A 156 -6.55 15.31 14.68
C LEU A 156 -6.68 14.43 13.45
N GLN A 157 -5.76 13.51 13.25
CA GLN A 157 -5.83 12.47 12.23
C GLN A 157 -6.31 11.17 12.86
N LEU A 158 -7.46 10.69 12.40
CA LEU A 158 -7.92 9.33 12.66
C LEU A 158 -7.40 8.42 11.55
N ASN A 159 -6.53 7.48 11.88
CA ASN A 159 -6.12 6.41 10.97
C ASN A 159 -6.96 5.17 11.27
N VAL A 160 -7.60 4.59 10.26
CA VAL A 160 -8.45 3.40 10.39
C VAL A 160 -8.00 2.34 9.40
N THR A 161 -7.87 1.10 9.90
CA THR A 161 -7.74 -0.08 9.06
C THR A 161 -9.07 -0.82 9.00
N TRP A 162 -9.72 -0.74 7.85
CA TRP A 162 -10.95 -1.44 7.55
C TRP A 162 -10.68 -2.84 6.99
N GLN A 163 -11.54 -3.80 7.33
CA GLN A 163 -11.57 -5.10 6.69
C GLN A 163 -13.01 -5.47 6.31
N PRO A 164 -13.36 -5.54 5.00
CA PRO A 164 -14.60 -6.17 4.58
C PRO A 164 -14.58 -7.65 4.97
N LEU A 165 -15.65 -8.13 5.59
CA LEU A 165 -15.85 -9.55 5.88
C LEU A 165 -16.80 -10.20 4.86
N GLN A 166 -17.59 -9.37 4.16
CA GLN A 166 -18.50 -9.76 3.09
C GLN A 166 -18.49 -8.69 1.98
N PRO A 167 -18.87 -9.03 0.73
CA PRO A 167 -19.02 -8.04 -0.32
C PRO A 167 -20.07 -6.98 0.04
N LEU A 168 -19.71 -5.70 -0.09
CA LEU A 168 -20.60 -4.59 0.25
C LEU A 168 -21.58 -4.21 -0.88
N ASN A 169 -21.29 -4.62 -2.13
CA ASN A 169 -22.08 -4.45 -3.38
C ASN A 169 -22.59 -3.03 -3.73
N GLU A 170 -22.49 -2.08 -2.80
CA GLU A 170 -22.93 -0.70 -2.89
C GLU A 170 -21.81 0.22 -2.41
N ASN A 171 -21.87 1.49 -2.81
CA ASN A 171 -20.89 2.50 -2.42
C ASN A 171 -21.32 3.18 -1.11
N TRP A 172 -21.07 2.50 0.00
CA TRP A 172 -21.13 3.08 1.34
C TRP A 172 -20.08 4.20 1.49
N LYS A 173 -20.52 5.34 2.00
CA LYS A 173 -19.68 6.45 2.46
C LYS A 173 -19.32 6.26 3.92
N ILE A 174 -18.20 6.83 4.31
CA ILE A 174 -17.69 6.84 5.67
C ILE A 174 -18.02 8.20 6.28
N PHE A 175 -18.54 8.19 7.50
CA PHE A 175 -18.68 9.38 8.32
C PHE A 175 -17.74 9.30 9.52
N VAL A 176 -17.11 10.41 9.85
CA VAL A 176 -16.27 10.56 11.05
C VAL A 176 -16.63 11.90 11.69
N HIS A 177 -17.15 11.89 12.92
CA HIS A 177 -17.51 13.12 13.64
C HIS A 177 -16.67 13.23 14.90
N LEU A 178 -15.96 14.35 15.06
CA LEU A 178 -15.35 14.75 16.33
C LEU A 178 -16.38 15.50 17.16
N VAL A 179 -16.65 15.03 18.38
CA VAL A 179 -17.74 15.52 19.22
C VAL A 179 -17.20 15.90 20.59
N ASP A 180 -17.65 17.05 21.09
CA ASP A 180 -17.34 17.50 22.45
C ASP A 180 -18.22 16.82 23.51
N PRO A 181 -17.90 16.96 24.82
CA PRO A 181 -18.70 16.35 25.88
C PRO A 181 -20.15 16.85 25.96
N ALA A 182 -20.46 17.99 25.34
CA ALA A 182 -21.82 18.52 25.25
C ALA A 182 -22.61 17.92 24.07
N GLY A 183 -21.99 17.06 23.27
CA GLY A 183 -22.59 16.42 22.11
C GLY A 183 -22.55 17.26 20.84
N ARG A 184 -21.82 18.38 20.82
CA ARG A 184 -21.67 19.23 19.63
C ARG A 184 -20.56 18.69 18.75
N VAL A 185 -20.86 18.57 17.45
CA VAL A 185 -19.88 18.20 16.42
C VAL A 185 -18.96 19.40 16.19
N LEU A 186 -17.66 19.21 16.44
CA LEU A 186 -16.63 20.22 16.24
C LEU A 186 -16.00 20.15 14.84
N ALA A 187 -15.83 18.93 14.34
CA ALA A 187 -15.27 18.65 13.02
C ALA A 187 -15.88 17.37 12.48
N GLN A 188 -15.96 17.24 11.16
CA GLN A 188 -16.49 16.04 10.53
C GLN A 188 -15.85 15.75 9.17
N PHE A 189 -15.88 14.49 8.80
CA PHE A 189 -15.61 13.98 7.46
C PHE A 189 -16.80 13.14 7.01
N ASP A 190 -17.28 13.40 5.80
CA ASP A 190 -18.35 12.64 5.15
C ASP A 190 -17.98 12.40 3.70
N GLY A 191 -17.59 11.17 3.34
CA GLY A 191 -16.98 10.94 2.04
C GLY A 191 -16.82 9.48 1.65
N GLN A 192 -16.41 9.29 0.40
CA GLN A 192 -15.96 7.97 -0.07
C GLN A 192 -14.57 7.67 0.51
N PRO A 193 -14.23 6.38 0.75
CA PRO A 193 -12.92 6.00 1.25
C PRO A 193 -11.79 6.38 0.29
N LEU A 194 -10.59 6.57 0.84
CA LEU A 194 -9.38 6.89 0.08
C LEU A 194 -9.60 8.07 -0.88
N GLU A 195 -10.21 9.14 -0.37
CA GLU A 195 -10.55 10.37 -1.12
C GLU A 195 -11.38 10.10 -2.39
N GLY A 196 -12.18 9.03 -2.39
CA GLY A 196 -13.02 8.62 -3.53
C GLY A 196 -12.32 7.81 -4.61
N THR A 197 -11.05 7.45 -4.42
CA THR A 197 -10.29 6.64 -5.39
C THR A 197 -10.60 5.15 -5.28
N TYR A 198 -11.09 4.69 -4.13
CA TYR A 198 -11.35 3.28 -3.87
C TYR A 198 -12.70 3.06 -3.15
N PRO A 199 -13.81 3.08 -3.91
CA PRO A 199 -15.15 2.95 -3.33
C PRO A 199 -15.39 1.57 -2.68
N THR A 200 -16.22 1.55 -1.64
CA THR A 200 -16.50 0.35 -0.82
C THR A 200 -17.11 -0.83 -1.59
N SER A 201 -17.79 -0.61 -2.72
CA SER A 201 -18.28 -1.71 -3.57
C SER A 201 -17.16 -2.55 -4.19
N ARG A 202 -15.95 -2.00 -4.30
CA ARG A 202 -14.78 -2.70 -4.83
C ARG A 202 -14.02 -3.48 -3.77
N TRP A 203 -14.42 -3.34 -2.50
CA TRP A 203 -13.71 -3.98 -1.41
C TRP A 203 -13.87 -5.51 -1.47
N ILE A 204 -12.75 -6.21 -1.40
CA ILE A 204 -12.64 -7.67 -1.47
C ILE A 204 -12.62 -8.23 -0.05
N PRO A 205 -13.52 -9.16 0.30
CA PRO A 205 -13.53 -9.78 1.62
C PRO A 205 -12.15 -10.29 2.06
N GLY A 206 -11.74 -9.88 3.27
CA GLY A 206 -10.46 -10.22 3.88
C GLY A 206 -9.33 -9.23 3.60
N GLU A 207 -9.46 -8.32 2.62
CA GLU A 207 -8.43 -7.31 2.37
C GLU A 207 -8.36 -6.27 3.51
N LEU A 208 -7.24 -5.54 3.59
CA LEU A 208 -7.06 -4.46 4.56
C LEU A 208 -7.03 -3.12 3.82
N VAL A 209 -8.00 -2.26 4.10
CA VAL A 209 -8.09 -0.91 3.54
C VAL A 209 -7.72 0.09 4.62
N LYS A 210 -6.53 0.69 4.50
CA LYS A 210 -6.05 1.74 5.42
C LYS A 210 -6.48 3.09 4.89
N ASP A 211 -7.06 3.92 5.75
CA ASP A 211 -7.54 5.25 5.38
C ASP A 211 -7.30 6.24 6.55
N THR A 212 -7.15 7.52 6.21
CA THR A 212 -6.82 8.58 7.18
C THR A 212 -7.80 9.73 7.03
N TYR A 213 -8.42 10.13 8.15
CA TYR A 213 -9.42 11.18 8.20
C TYR A 213 -8.90 12.36 9.03
N PRO A 214 -8.53 13.49 8.40
CA PRO A 214 -8.14 14.70 9.10
C PRO A 214 -9.37 15.46 9.63
N LEU A 215 -9.34 15.79 10.92
CA LEU A 215 -10.38 16.52 11.63
C LEU A 215 -9.75 17.78 12.23
N MET A 216 -9.99 18.93 11.58
CA MET A 216 -9.47 20.21 12.03
C MET A 216 -10.36 20.78 13.14
N LEU A 217 -9.79 20.97 14.33
CA LEU A 217 -10.51 21.55 15.45
C LEU A 217 -10.76 23.05 15.18
N PRO A 218 -11.98 23.56 15.45
CA PRO A 218 -12.28 24.95 15.24
C PRO A 218 -11.52 25.85 16.25
N PRO A 219 -11.33 27.15 15.93
CA PRO A 219 -10.54 28.06 16.76
C PRO A 219 -11.17 28.34 18.14
N ASP A 220 -12.46 28.06 18.32
CA ASP A 220 -13.20 28.18 19.58
C ASP A 220 -13.33 26.85 20.35
N ALA A 221 -12.66 25.79 19.90
CA ALA A 221 -12.65 24.51 20.58
C ALA A 221 -12.03 24.63 21.98
N SER A 222 -12.81 24.31 23.01
CA SER A 222 -12.33 24.27 24.39
C SER A 222 -11.59 22.96 24.64
N PRO A 223 -10.38 22.97 25.24
CA PRO A 223 -9.67 21.74 25.58
C PRO A 223 -10.54 20.83 26.45
N GLY A 224 -10.59 19.55 26.13
CA GLY A 224 -11.39 18.58 26.86
C GLY A 224 -11.35 17.21 26.21
N PRO A 225 -11.92 16.18 26.88
CA PRO A 225 -12.05 14.88 26.26
C PRO A 225 -12.97 15.00 25.05
N TYR A 226 -12.52 14.48 23.92
CA TYR A 226 -13.33 14.41 22.71
C TYR A 226 -13.68 12.95 22.42
N HIS A 227 -14.82 12.76 21.77
CA HIS A 227 -15.21 11.47 21.23
C HIS A 227 -15.21 11.53 19.72
N VAL A 228 -14.78 10.46 19.08
CA VAL A 228 -14.88 10.30 17.64
C VAL A 228 -15.94 9.26 17.33
N PHE A 229 -16.95 9.65 16.57
CA PHE A 229 -17.97 8.74 16.05
C PHE A 229 -17.60 8.37 14.62
N VAL A 230 -17.49 7.08 14.34
CA VAL A 230 -17.19 6.57 12.99
C VAL A 230 -18.22 5.55 12.55
N GLY A 231 -18.53 5.51 11.26
CA GLY A 231 -19.40 4.49 10.70
C GLY A 231 -19.55 4.62 9.18
N LEU A 232 -20.40 3.76 8.63
CA LEU A 232 -20.72 3.74 7.20
C LEU A 232 -22.19 4.07 6.97
N TYR A 233 -22.47 4.81 5.91
CA TYR A 233 -23.82 5.13 5.47
C TYR A 233 -23.97 5.05 3.96
N ASN A 234 -25.15 4.72 3.49
CA ASN A 234 -25.51 4.80 2.09
C ASN A 234 -26.17 6.17 1.84
N GLU A 235 -25.60 6.96 0.93
CA GLU A 235 -26.09 8.31 0.62
C GLU A 235 -27.47 8.32 -0.04
N ALA A 236 -27.76 7.33 -0.89
CA ALA A 236 -29.02 7.26 -1.63
C ALA A 236 -30.21 6.90 -0.73
N SER A 237 -30.00 5.99 0.24
CA SER A 237 -31.06 5.55 1.16
C SER A 237 -31.05 6.26 2.51
N GLY A 238 -29.94 6.93 2.86
CA GLY A 238 -29.71 7.51 4.19
C GLY A 238 -29.48 6.47 5.29
N LEU A 239 -29.44 5.18 4.94
CA LEU A 239 -29.26 4.09 5.90
C LEU A 239 -27.82 4.04 6.40
N ARG A 240 -27.66 3.81 7.70
CA ARG A 240 -26.35 3.53 8.31
C ARG A 240 -26.18 2.04 8.51
N LEU A 241 -24.95 1.55 8.35
CA LEU A 241 -24.64 0.17 8.73
C LEU A 241 -24.84 0.03 10.25
N PRO A 242 -25.66 -0.93 10.71
CA PRO A 242 -25.95 -1.06 12.13
C PRO A 242 -24.71 -1.51 12.90
N VAL A 243 -24.51 -0.99 14.10
CA VAL A 243 -23.43 -1.42 15.00
C VAL A 243 -24.06 -2.19 16.16
N PRO A 244 -23.59 -3.40 16.52
CA PRO A 244 -24.17 -4.14 17.64
C PRO A 244 -24.14 -3.31 18.93
N GLY A 245 -25.31 -3.10 19.53
CA GLY A 245 -25.44 -2.31 20.77
C GLY A 245 -25.60 -0.81 20.58
N ASP A 246 -25.61 -0.31 19.34
CA ASP A 246 -25.85 1.11 19.03
C ASP A 246 -26.94 1.26 17.95
N SER A 247 -27.95 2.07 18.23
CA SER A 247 -29.10 2.29 17.34
C SER A 247 -28.84 3.30 16.22
N GLU A 248 -27.75 4.07 16.30
CA GLU A 248 -27.40 5.12 15.35
C GLU A 248 -26.34 4.68 14.33
N GLY A 249 -25.89 3.43 14.40
CA GLY A 249 -24.86 2.86 13.54
C GLY A 249 -23.49 3.53 13.73
N LYS A 250 -23.23 4.09 14.92
CA LYS A 250 -21.97 4.77 15.24
C LYS A 250 -21.09 3.90 16.13
N VAL A 251 -19.82 3.88 15.79
CA VAL A 251 -18.74 3.35 16.63
C VAL A 251 -18.14 4.52 17.40
N VAL A 252 -18.10 4.42 18.72
CA VAL A 252 -17.49 5.43 19.57
C VAL A 252 -16.03 5.07 19.82
N LEU A 253 -15.11 5.92 19.36
CA LEU A 253 -13.68 5.85 19.62
C LEU A 253 -13.31 6.96 20.60
N ASN A 254 -12.70 6.60 21.72
CA ASN A 254 -12.26 7.58 22.70
C ASN A 254 -10.92 8.16 22.28
N VAL A 255 -10.82 9.48 22.34
CA VAL A 255 -9.58 10.21 22.10
C VAL A 255 -8.87 10.33 23.45
N GLU A 256 -7.97 9.39 23.74
CA GLU A 256 -7.12 9.38 24.96
C GLU A 256 -5.72 9.95 24.70
#